data_AF-A0AA41WBP0-F1
#
_entry.id   AF-A0AA41WBP0-F1
#
_cell.length_a   1.000
_cell.length_b   1.000
_cell.length_c   1.000
_cell.angle_alpha   90.00
_cell.angle_beta   90.00
_cell.angle_gamma   90.00
#
_symmetry.space_group_name_H-M   'P 1'
#
loop_
_entity.id
_entity.type
_entity.pdbx_description
1 polymer ?
#
loop_
_entity_poly.entity_id
_entity_poly.type
_entity_poly.pdbx_seq_one_letter_code
_entity_poly.pdbx_strand_id
1 'polypeptide(L)' 'MNLLMIIALLMVGLFVVIKLTERTSKERSMEQMQSMSRWLIPLVAISLVAQLIYMMVK' A
#
# COMPACT_ATOMS: atom_id res chain seq x y z
N MET A 1 22.05 14.74 -7.67
CA MET A 1 21.30 13.50 -7.97
C MET A 1 20.33 13.08 -6.86
N ASN A 2 20.62 13.31 -5.57
CA ASN A 2 19.72 12.92 -4.47
C ASN A 2 18.41 13.74 -4.35
N LEU A 3 18.45 15.05 -4.59
CA LEU A 3 17.28 15.91 -4.37
C LEU A 3 16.11 15.56 -5.29
N LEU A 4 16.38 15.39 -6.58
CA LEU A 4 15.35 15.02 -7.57
C LEU A 4 14.76 13.63 -7.28
N MET A 5 15.58 12.69 -6.79
CA MET A 5 15.13 11.35 -6.39
C MET A 5 14.20 11.39 -5.18
N ILE A 6 14.53 12.21 -4.17
CA ILE A 6 13.68 12.38 -2.98
C ILE A 6 12.34 13.00 -3.38
N ILE A 7 12.34 14.02 -4.25
CA ILE A 7 11.12 14.66 -4.73
C ILE A 7 10.25 13.68 -5.52
N ALA A 8 10.85 12.89 -6.42
CA ALA A 8 10.14 11.86 -7.16
C ALA A 8 9.55 10.79 -6.23
N LEU A 9 10.31 10.36 -5.21
CA LEU A 9 9.86 9.38 -4.22
C LEU A 9 8.67 9.92 -3.40
N LEU A 10 8.73 11.19 -2.99
CA LEU A 10 7.65 11.84 -2.25
C LEU A 10 6.38 11.99 -3.10
N MET A 11 6.51 12.34 -4.39
CA MET A 11 5.37 12.41 -5.31
C MET A 11 4.70 11.04 -5.49
N VAL A 12 5.50 10.00 -5.71
CA VAL A 12 4.98 8.63 -5.88
C VAL A 12 4.33 8.13 -4.58
N GLY A 13 4.96 8.39 -3.43
CA GLY A 13 4.43 8.04 -2.12
C GLY A 13 3.06 8.68 -1.85
N LEU A 14 2.92 9.97 -2.15
CA LEU A 14 1.67 10.69 -1.96
C LEU A 14 0.56 10.15 -2.89
N PHE A 15 0.89 9.84 -4.14
CA PHE A 15 -0.05 9.25 -5.10
C PHE A 15 -0.58 7.89 -4.62
N VAL A 16 0.30 7.04 -4.08
CA VAL A 16 -0.09 5.74 -3.50
C VAL A 16 -1.01 5.92 -2.30
N VAL A 17 -0.67 6.84 -1.38
CA VAL A 17 -1.48 7.12 -0.18
C VAL A 17 -2.88 7.61 -0.55
N ILE A 18 -2.99 8.51 -1.54
CA ILE A 18 -4.28 9.00 -2.05
C ILE A 18 -5.11 7.84 -2.61
N LYS A 19 -4.55 7.03 -3.52
CA LYS A 19 -5.26 5.89 -4.12
C LYS A 19 -5.68 4.85 -3.09
N LEU A 20 -4.88 4.63 -2.06
CA LEU A 20 -5.18 3.71 -0.97
C LEU A 20 -6.29 4.26 -0.07
N THR A 21 -6.28 5.57 0.18
CA THR A 21 -7.32 6.27 0.95
C THR A 21 -8.64 6.27 0.19
N GLU A 22 -8.65 6.58 -1.11
CA GLU A 22 -9.84 6.46 -1.97
C GLU A 22 -10.44 5.04 -1.98
N ARG A 23 -9.59 4.00 -2.00
CA ARG A 23 -10.04 2.60 -1.90
C ARG A 23 -10.65 2.24 -0.55
N THR A 24 -10.31 2.98 0.49
CA THR A 24 -10.75 2.72 1.86
C THR A 24 -12.01 3.52 2.19
N SER A 25 -12.12 4.74 1.68
CA SER A 25 -13.25 5.66 1.92
C SER A 25 -14.49 5.40 1.05
N LYS A 26 -14.39 4.58 0.00
CA LYS A 26 -15.57 4.16 -0.76
C LYS A 26 -16.42 3.29 0.16
N GLU A 27 -17.50 3.86 0.71
CA GLU A 27 -18.44 3.27 1.68
C GLU A 27 -18.51 1.75 1.52
N ARG A 28 -17.74 1.05 2.35
CA ARG A 28 -17.75 -0.40 2.40
C ARG A 28 -19.05 -0.77 3.10
N SER A 29 -20.10 -1.02 2.33
CA SER A 29 -21.24 -1.80 2.82
C SER A 29 -20.69 -3.03 3.55
N MET A 30 -21.18 -3.29 4.76
CA MET A 30 -20.63 -4.28 5.69
C MET A 30 -20.41 -5.66 5.04
N GLU A 31 -21.22 -6.03 4.05
CA GLU A 31 -21.08 -7.27 3.27
C GLU A 31 -19.83 -7.31 2.36
N GLN A 32 -19.47 -6.21 1.69
CA GLN A 32 -18.28 -6.15 0.84
C GLN A 32 -16.98 -6.02 1.65
N MET A 33 -17.05 -5.46 2.86
CA MET A 33 -15.91 -5.42 3.78
C MET A 33 -15.48 -6.82 4.20
N GLN A 34 -16.44 -7.70 4.48
CA GLN A 34 -16.19 -9.06 4.95
C GLN A 34 -15.57 -9.96 3.86
N SER A 35 -16.03 -9.83 2.62
CA SER A 35 -15.45 -10.55 1.46
C SER A 35 -14.01 -10.09 1.16
N MET A 36 -13.76 -8.78 1.20
CA MET A 36 -12.45 -8.21 0.88
C MET A 36 -11.43 -8.34 2.02
N SER A 37 -11.87 -8.43 3.29
CA SER A 37 -11.00 -8.81 4.43
C SER A 37 -10.33 -10.17 4.23
N ARG A 38 -11.01 -11.12 3.57
CA ARG A 38 -10.47 -12.46 3.30
C ARG A 38 -9.27 -12.44 2.35
N TRP A 39 -9.23 -11.48 1.43
CA TRP A 39 -8.11 -11.25 0.52
C TRP A 39 -7.06 -10.27 1.07
N LEU A 40 -7.39 -9.55 2.14
CA LEU A 40 -6.48 -8.62 2.80
C LEU A 40 -5.36 -9.38 3.54
N ILE A 41 -5.68 -10.52 4.14
CA ILE A 41 -4.70 -11.39 4.80
C ILE A 41 -3.58 -11.87 3.86
N PRO A 42 -3.86 -12.47 2.69
CA PRO A 42 -2.79 -12.87 1.78
C PRO A 42 -2.01 -11.68 1.22
N LEU A 43 -2.67 -10.55 0.94
CA LEU A 43 -2.00 -9.33 0.47
C LEU A 43 -1.04 -8.76 1.51
N VAL A 44 -1.43 -8.75 2.79
CA VAL A 44 -0.57 -8.31 3.91
C VAL A 44 0.61 -9.24 4.10
N ALA A 45 0.40 -10.56 4.01
CA ALA A 45 1.48 -11.55 4.10
C ALA A 45 2.53 -11.35 3.00
N ILE A 46 2.10 -11.16 1.75
CA ILE A 46 3.00 -10.88 0.61
C ILE A 46 3.75 -9.57 0.85
N SER A 47 3.04 -8.54 1.32
CA SER A 47 3.65 -7.23 1.58
C SER A 47 4.72 -7.30 2.69
N LEU A 48 4.49 -8.08 3.75
CA LEU A 48 5.46 -8.28 4.83
C LEU A 48 6.71 -9.03 4.34
N VAL A 49 6.55 -10.06 3.52
CA VAL A 49 7.67 -10.80 2.92
C VAL A 49 8.48 -9.89 2.00
N ALA A 50 7.80 -9.11 1.14
CA ALA A 50 8.46 -8.15 0.26
C ALA A 50 9.25 -7.08 1.05
N GLN A 51 8.70 -6.62 2.17
CA GLN A 51 9.34 -5.63 3.03
C GLN A 51 10.59 -6.18 3.73
N LEU A 52 10.56 -7.45 4.15
CA LEU A 52 11.73 -8.14 4.71
C LEU A 52 12.85 -8.31 3.68
N ILE A 53 12.51 -8.69 2.45
CA ILE A 53 13.49 -8.79 1.36
C ILE A 53 14.09 -7.42 1.06
N TYR A 54 13.25 -6.38 0.96
CA TYR A 54 13.70 -5.02 0.72
C TYR A 54 14.64 -4.51 1.81
N MET A 55 14.38 -4.85 3.07
CA MET A 55 15.22 -4.49 4.21
C MET A 55 16.55 -5.27 4.26
N MET A 56 16.62 -6.47 3.68
CA MET A 56 17.86 -7.25 3.57
C MET A 56 18.72 -6.86 2.36
N VAL A 57 18.10 -6.29 1.33
CA VAL A 57 18.77 -5.85 0.08
C VAL A 57 19.28 -4.40 0.18
N LYS A 58 18.75 -3.62 1.13
CA LYS A 58 19.14 -2.23 1.41
C LYS A 58 20.07 -2.15 2.62
#